data_AF-A0A847FAT4-F1
#
_entry.id   AF-A0A847FAT4-F1
#
_cell.length_a   1.000
_cell.length_b   1.000
_cell.length_c   1.000
_cell.angle_alpha   90.00
_cell.angle_beta   90.00
_cell.angle_gamma   90.00
#
_symmetry.space_group_name_H-M   'P 1'
#
loop_
_entity.id
_entity.type
_entity.pdbx_description
1 polymer ?
#
loop_
_entity_poly.entity_id
_entity_poly.type
_entity_poly.pdbx_seq_one_letter_code
_entity_poly.pdbx_strand_id
1 'polypeptide(L)'
;MMLIVMGSSSVISSMGLEKENRTLETLLTLPVGRSQIIISKIVGSAIAGIVMGAIYMVGFASYFNSITGPAGGLGDMGFTLNVLDYLLIALSLFAALLAALCASIILGTFASSYRSAQTLTYPMIGLAMLAMLVTMMLDFSSLSFPLQTMVFLIPFSHPMIAMKELMVGNYLLVLAGIGYLVVITAILVVIATRIFTTDRVVLGMSIKSRKNNRVTA
;
A
#
# COMPACT_ATOMS: atom_id res chain seq x y z
N MET A 1 0.65 4.95 -8.52
CA MET A 1 1.85 4.08 -8.43
C MET A 1 2.99 4.71 -7.64
N MET A 2 3.53 5.87 -8.06
CA MET A 2 4.74 6.45 -7.45
C MET A 2 4.64 6.68 -5.93
N LEU A 3 3.53 7.26 -5.47
CA LEU A 3 3.25 7.49 -4.05
C LEU A 3 3.24 6.17 -3.25
N ILE A 4 2.57 5.13 -3.77
CA ILE A 4 2.49 3.80 -3.14
C ILE A 4 3.89 3.20 -3.02
N VAL A 5 4.68 3.22 -4.10
CA VAL A 5 6.02 2.62 -4.13
C VAL A 5 6.97 3.34 -3.19
N MET A 6 7.02 4.68 -3.23
CA MET A 6 7.94 5.45 -2.40
C MET A 6 7.53 5.44 -0.92
N GLY A 7 6.23 5.48 -0.63
CA GLY A 7 5.74 5.33 0.75
C GLY A 7 6.08 3.96 1.31
N SER A 8 5.84 2.90 0.53
CA SER A 8 6.14 1.51 0.91
C SER A 8 7.64 1.29 1.14
N SER A 9 8.49 1.78 0.23
CA SER A 9 9.95 1.63 0.36
C SER A 9 10.51 2.35 1.58
N SER A 10 10.00 3.54 1.90
CA SER A 10 10.38 4.29 3.10
C SER A 10 10.04 3.52 4.38
N VAL A 11 8.83 2.96 4.48
CA VAL A 11 8.40 2.18 5.66
C VAL A 11 9.18 0.87 5.79
N ILE A 12 9.37 0.12 4.70
CA ILE A 12 10.11 -1.14 4.71
C ILE A 12 11.57 -0.91 5.13
N SER A 13 12.21 0.11 4.55
CA SER A 13 13.62 0.42 4.83
C SER A 13 13.84 0.93 6.26
N SER A 14 12.90 1.73 6.79
CA SER A 14 12.92 2.16 8.20
C SER A 14 12.84 0.96 9.15
N MET A 15 11.98 -0.02 8.87
CA MET A 15 11.89 -1.25 9.66
C MET A 15 13.19 -2.08 9.59
N GLY A 16 13.79 -2.17 8.40
CA GLY A 16 15.09 -2.84 8.21
C GLY A 16 16.21 -2.20 9.02
N LEU A 17 16.26 -0.86 9.05
CA LEU A 17 17.22 -0.06 9.82
C LEU A 17 17.08 -0.27 11.33
N GLU A 18 15.85 -0.30 11.84
CA GLU A 18 15.60 -0.53 13.26
C GLU A 18 16.04 -1.92 13.71
N LYS A 19 15.85 -2.92 12.86
CA LYS A 19 16.27 -4.29 13.14
C LYS A 19 17.79 -4.45 13.07
N GLU A 20 18.42 -3.81 12.09
CA GLU A 20 19.88 -3.79 11.94
C GLU A 20 20.57 -3.13 13.14
N ASN A 21 20.03 -2.00 13.61
CA ASN A 21 20.56 -1.27 14.77
C ASN A 21 20.12 -1.87 16.12
N ARG A 22 19.40 -3.01 16.12
CA ARG A 22 18.80 -3.64 17.32
C ARG A 22 17.91 -2.71 18.15
N THR A 23 17.44 -1.60 17.58
CA THR A 23 16.57 -0.67 18.31
C THR A 23 15.20 -1.29 18.58
N LEU A 24 14.77 -2.22 17.73
CA LEU A 24 13.57 -3.03 17.93
C LEU A 24 13.71 -3.95 19.16
N GLU A 25 14.87 -4.56 19.36
CA GLU A 25 15.15 -5.39 20.55
C GLU A 25 15.15 -4.53 21.83
N THR A 26 15.78 -3.36 21.79
CA THR A 26 15.77 -2.40 22.90
C THR A 26 14.36 -1.90 23.21
N LEU A 27 13.52 -1.66 22.20
CA LEU A 27 12.11 -1.28 22.42
C LEU A 27 11.30 -2.39 23.11
N LEU A 28 11.64 -3.66 22.84
CA LEU A 28 10.97 -4.81 23.44
C LEU A 28 11.41 -5.13 24.87
N THR A 29 12.52 -4.55 25.35
CA THR A 29 12.95 -4.67 26.76
C THR A 29 12.39 -3.58 27.66
N LEU A 30 11.83 -2.51 27.08
CA LEU A 30 11.13 -1.47 27.83
C LEU A 30 9.78 -1.98 28.36
N PRO A 31 9.25 -1.41 29.46
CA PRO A 31 7.97 -1.80 30.05
C PRO A 31 6.77 -1.29 29.22
N VAL A 32 6.77 -1.56 27.91
CA VAL A 32 5.74 -1.16 26.95
C VAL A 32 5.18 -2.40 26.27
N GLY A 33 3.85 -2.48 26.15
CA GLY A 33 3.21 -3.64 25.52
C GLY A 33 3.57 -3.74 24.04
N ARG A 34 3.92 -4.95 23.56
CA ARG A 34 4.28 -5.21 22.15
C ARG A 34 3.21 -4.73 21.17
N SER A 35 1.93 -4.88 21.54
CA SER A 35 0.79 -4.39 20.75
C SER A 35 0.85 -2.88 20.51
N GLN A 36 1.25 -2.10 21.53
CA GLN A 36 1.31 -0.64 21.44
C GLN A 36 2.45 -0.16 20.53
N ILE A 37 3.57 -0.88 20.50
CA ILE A 37 4.71 -0.59 19.61
C ILE A 37 4.28 -0.69 18.13
N ILE A 38 3.45 -1.66 17.78
CA ILE A 38 3.01 -1.86 16.39
C ILE A 38 1.96 -0.83 16.02
N ILE A 39 0.99 -0.60 16.91
CA ILE A 39 -0.09 0.36 16.67
C ILE A 39 0.51 1.75 16.44
N SER A 40 1.50 2.16 17.26
CA SER A 40 2.18 3.43 17.06
C SER A 40 2.95 3.49 15.74
N LYS A 41 3.57 2.39 15.28
CA LYS A 41 4.20 2.32 13.95
C LYS A 41 3.20 2.44 12.82
N ILE A 42 2.07 1.74 12.90
CA ILE A 42 1.01 1.82 11.90
C ILE A 42 0.48 3.26 11.83
N VAL A 43 0.13 3.85 12.97
CA VAL A 43 -0.36 5.24 13.05
C VAL A 43 0.70 6.23 12.56
N GLY A 44 1.97 6.07 12.95
CA GLY A 44 3.07 6.92 12.49
C GLY A 44 3.28 6.85 10.98
N SER A 45 3.25 5.63 10.41
CA SER A 45 3.34 5.44 8.96
C SER A 45 2.13 6.01 8.22
N ALA A 46 0.93 5.90 8.80
CA ALA A 46 -0.29 6.49 8.24
C ALA A 46 -0.21 8.02 8.19
N ILE A 47 0.25 8.66 9.26
CA ILE A 47 0.47 10.12 9.30
C ILE A 47 1.51 10.52 8.25
N ALA A 48 2.64 9.82 8.16
CA ALA A 48 3.64 10.06 7.13
C ALA A 48 3.06 9.90 5.71
N GLY A 49 2.19 8.90 5.51
CA GLY A 49 1.47 8.68 4.25
C GLY A 49 0.53 9.83 3.88
N ILE A 50 -0.20 10.40 4.85
CA ILE A 50 -1.06 11.57 4.65
C ILE A 50 -0.22 12.77 4.21
N VAL A 51 0.86 13.05 4.95
CA VAL A 51 1.76 14.17 4.64
C VAL A 51 2.37 14.02 3.26
N MET A 52 2.87 12.81 2.94
CA MET A 52 3.42 12.50 1.63
C MET A 52 2.37 12.66 0.52
N GLY A 53 1.14 12.19 0.73
CA GLY A 53 0.06 12.35 -0.24
C GLY A 53 -0.34 13.80 -0.47
N ALA A 54 -0.41 14.62 0.59
CA ALA A 54 -0.70 16.04 0.48
C ALA A 54 0.39 16.78 -0.33
N ILE A 55 1.67 16.50 -0.03
CA ILE A 55 2.81 17.06 -0.79
C ILE A 55 2.73 16.64 -2.26
N TYR A 56 2.44 15.37 -2.54
CA TYR A 56 2.28 14.87 -3.90
C TYR A 56 1.13 15.54 -4.64
N MET A 57 -0.02 15.76 -3.98
CA MET A 57 -1.18 16.41 -4.59
C MET A 57 -0.87 17.86 -4.97
N VAL A 58 -0.22 18.63 -4.08
CA VAL A 58 0.21 20.01 -4.37
C VAL A 58 1.26 20.02 -5.48
N GLY A 59 2.25 19.12 -5.42
CA GLY A 59 3.28 18.98 -6.44
C GLY A 59 2.70 18.69 -7.82
N PHE A 60 1.78 17.72 -7.92
CA PHE A 60 1.16 17.35 -9.19
C PHE A 60 0.25 18.46 -9.73
N ALA A 61 -0.50 19.15 -8.87
CA ALA A 61 -1.30 20.30 -9.26
C ALA A 61 -0.42 21.43 -9.85
N SER A 62 0.71 21.75 -9.22
CA SER A 62 1.65 22.75 -9.73
C SER A 62 2.31 22.33 -11.06
N TYR A 63 2.64 21.04 -11.20
CA TYR A 63 3.21 20.46 -12.42
C TYR A 63 2.25 20.55 -13.60
N PHE A 64 0.98 20.15 -13.39
CA PHE A 64 -0.05 20.26 -14.43
C PHE A 64 -0.32 21.72 -14.83
N ASN A 65 -0.46 22.62 -13.86
CA ASN A 65 -0.64 24.05 -14.17
C ASN A 65 0.54 24.63 -14.97
N SER A 66 1.77 24.15 -14.71
CA SER A 66 2.97 24.60 -15.43
C SER A 66 3.05 24.06 -16.86
N ILE A 67 2.51 22.86 -17.13
CA ILE A 67 2.52 22.24 -18.46
C ILE A 67 1.36 22.73 -19.33
N THR A 68 0.18 22.93 -18.73
CA THR A 68 -1.03 23.27 -19.50
C THR A 68 -1.03 24.73 -19.97
N GLY A 69 -0.35 25.65 -19.27
CA GLY A 69 -0.30 27.07 -19.65
C GLY A 69 -1.71 27.68 -19.87
N PRO A 70 -1.86 28.83 -20.54
CA PRO A 70 -3.17 29.44 -20.83
C PRO A 70 -4.03 28.64 -21.82
N ALA A 71 -3.53 27.53 -22.36
CA ALA A 71 -4.22 26.72 -23.35
C ALA A 71 -5.19 25.77 -22.65
N GLY A 72 -6.44 26.22 -22.49
CA GLY A 72 -7.62 25.38 -22.29
C GLY A 72 -7.54 24.45 -21.08
N GLY A 73 -8.03 24.91 -19.93
CA GLY A 73 -8.24 24.05 -18.78
C GLY A 73 -9.13 22.86 -19.14
N LEU A 74 -8.91 21.72 -18.48
CA LEU A 74 -9.68 20.46 -18.64
C LEU A 74 -11.22 20.63 -18.60
N GLY A 75 -11.72 21.78 -18.13
CA GLY A 75 -13.13 22.17 -18.20
C GLY A 75 -13.70 22.38 -19.61
N ASP A 76 -12.90 22.78 -20.60
CA ASP A 76 -13.35 22.94 -22.00
C ASP A 76 -13.52 21.60 -22.74
N MET A 77 -13.00 20.51 -22.17
CA MET A 77 -13.07 19.15 -22.74
C MET A 77 -14.29 18.35 -22.25
N GLY A 78 -15.20 18.95 -21.47
CA GLY A 78 -16.42 18.29 -20.99
C GLY A 78 -16.20 17.23 -19.89
N PHE A 79 -14.96 17.00 -19.47
CA PHE A 79 -14.62 16.13 -18.33
C PHE A 79 -14.67 16.91 -17.01
N THR A 80 -15.85 17.39 -16.65
CA THR A 80 -16.04 18.07 -15.36
C THR A 80 -16.24 17.03 -14.26
N LEU A 81 -15.17 16.68 -13.56
CA LEU A 81 -15.28 15.96 -12.28
C LEU A 81 -15.86 16.92 -11.24
N ASN A 82 -16.93 16.50 -10.58
CA ASN A 82 -17.54 17.27 -9.51
C ASN A 82 -16.63 17.26 -8.27
N VAL A 83 -16.81 18.21 -7.35
CA VAL A 83 -16.04 18.28 -6.10
C VAL A 83 -16.16 16.97 -5.30
N LEU A 84 -17.33 16.32 -5.38
CA LEU A 84 -17.58 15.02 -4.78
C LEU A 84 -16.75 13.89 -5.43
N ASP A 85 -16.52 13.94 -6.74
CA ASP A 85 -15.74 12.92 -7.45
C ASP A 85 -14.26 12.99 -7.05
N TYR A 86 -13.73 14.21 -6.90
CA TYR A 86 -12.38 14.42 -6.37
C TYR A 86 -12.22 13.90 -4.95
N LEU A 87 -13.25 14.06 -4.11
CA LEU A 87 -13.25 13.53 -2.74
C LEU A 87 -13.24 12.00 -2.75
N LEU A 88 -14.05 11.36 -3.59
CA LEU A 88 -14.07 9.90 -3.74
C LEU A 88 -12.72 9.34 -4.23
N ILE A 89 -12.09 10.01 -5.19
CA ILE A 89 -10.75 9.64 -5.67
C ILE A 89 -9.75 9.75 -4.51
N ALA A 90 -9.75 10.88 -3.79
CA ALA A 90 -8.86 11.10 -2.66
C ALA A 90 -9.05 10.04 -1.56
N LEU A 91 -10.29 9.68 -1.26
CA LEU A 91 -10.62 8.66 -0.26
C LEU A 91 -10.14 7.26 -0.69
N SER A 92 -10.35 6.89 -1.96
CA SER A 92 -9.87 5.60 -2.48
C SER A 92 -8.34 5.53 -2.50
N LEU A 93 -7.69 6.63 -2.87
CA LEU A 93 -6.24 6.75 -2.88
C LEU A 93 -5.70 6.62 -1.46
N PHE A 94 -6.29 7.35 -0.50
CA PHE A 94 -5.91 7.29 0.90
C PHE A 94 -6.06 5.88 1.47
N ALA A 95 -7.20 5.22 1.23
CA ALA A 95 -7.42 3.85 1.69
C ALA A 95 -6.42 2.86 1.07
N ALA A 96 -6.09 3.00 -0.22
CA ALA A 96 -5.09 2.18 -0.89
C ALA A 96 -3.66 2.43 -0.33
N LEU A 97 -3.33 3.67 0.04
CA LEU A 97 -2.07 3.99 0.68
C LEU A 97 -1.95 3.36 2.06
N LEU A 98 -3.00 3.43 2.88
CA LEU A 98 -2.99 2.77 4.20
C LEU A 98 -2.81 1.26 4.08
N ALA A 99 -3.49 0.62 3.13
CA ALA A 99 -3.30 -0.79 2.82
C ALA A 99 -1.84 -1.09 2.43
N ALA A 100 -1.23 -0.24 1.58
CA ALA A 100 0.16 -0.37 1.16
C ALA A 100 1.13 -0.28 2.34
N LEU A 101 0.94 0.70 3.21
CA LEU A 101 1.81 0.95 4.36
C LEU A 101 1.69 -0.19 5.39
N CYS A 102 0.49 -0.70 5.63
CA CYS A 102 0.29 -1.87 6.49
C CYS A 102 0.96 -3.12 5.92
N ALA A 103 0.79 -3.39 4.62
CA ALA A 103 1.47 -4.50 3.95
C ALA A 103 3.00 -4.35 4.00
N SER A 104 3.50 -3.11 3.87
CA SER A 104 4.91 -2.75 3.96
C SER A 104 5.49 -3.00 5.34
N ILE A 105 4.75 -2.71 6.41
CA ILE A 105 5.15 -3.05 7.79
C ILE A 105 5.31 -4.56 7.94
N ILE A 106 4.35 -5.34 7.44
CA ILE A 106 4.39 -6.81 7.48
C ILE A 106 5.64 -7.31 6.75
N LEU A 107 5.87 -6.88 5.51
CA LEU A 107 7.05 -7.27 4.73
C LEU A 107 8.35 -6.83 5.42
N GLY A 108 8.39 -5.63 5.98
CA GLY A 108 9.54 -5.11 6.73
C GLY A 108 9.94 -5.99 7.92
N THR A 109 8.99 -6.71 8.55
CA THR A 109 9.32 -7.64 9.64
C THR A 109 10.22 -8.81 9.20
N PHE A 110 10.12 -9.20 7.93
CA PHE A 110 10.90 -10.29 7.35
C PHE A 110 12.32 -9.86 6.96
N ALA A 111 12.60 -8.56 6.88
CA ALA A 111 13.94 -8.06 6.64
C ALA A 111 14.86 -8.41 7.82
N SER A 112 16.14 -8.67 7.55
CA SER A 112 17.20 -8.86 8.55
C SER A 112 18.21 -7.72 8.58
N SER A 113 18.31 -6.97 7.50
CA SER A 113 19.20 -5.80 7.30
C SER A 113 18.56 -4.79 6.35
N TYR A 114 19.05 -3.56 6.32
CA TYR A 114 18.61 -2.52 5.38
C TYR A 114 18.66 -3.00 3.92
N ARG A 115 19.73 -3.72 3.54
CA ARG A 115 19.87 -4.25 2.18
C ARG A 115 18.81 -5.30 1.84
N SER A 116 18.45 -6.17 2.80
CA SER A 116 17.35 -7.12 2.63
C SER A 116 15.96 -6.44 2.62
N ALA A 117 15.82 -5.32 3.34
CA ALA A 117 14.59 -4.53 3.32
C ALA A 117 14.37 -3.91 1.92
N GLN A 118 15.43 -3.43 1.28
CA GLN A 118 15.35 -2.92 -0.09
C GLN A 118 14.88 -4.00 -1.08
N THR A 119 15.34 -5.25 -0.96
CA THR A 119 14.86 -6.32 -1.83
C THR A 119 13.39 -6.69 -1.57
N LEU A 120 12.92 -6.56 -0.33
CA LEU A 120 11.51 -6.74 0.03
C LEU A 120 10.59 -5.62 -0.48
N THR A 121 11.14 -4.56 -1.06
CA THR A 121 10.36 -3.53 -1.76
C THR A 121 9.93 -3.99 -3.16
N TYR A 122 10.67 -4.89 -3.81
CA TYR A 122 10.35 -5.36 -5.17
C TYR A 122 8.97 -6.03 -5.30
N PRO A 123 8.49 -6.87 -4.36
CA PRO A 123 7.12 -7.37 -4.38
C PRO A 123 6.05 -6.26 -4.40
N MET A 124 6.27 -5.17 -3.65
CA MET A 124 5.36 -4.02 -3.65
C MET A 124 5.38 -3.28 -4.99
N ILE A 125 6.57 -3.10 -5.57
CA ILE A 125 6.72 -2.53 -6.91
C ILE A 125 6.02 -3.41 -7.94
N GLY A 126 6.23 -4.73 -7.90
CA GLY A 126 5.60 -5.68 -8.81
C GLY A 126 4.08 -5.65 -8.73
N LEU A 127 3.50 -5.66 -7.53
CA LEU A 127 2.05 -5.55 -7.33
C LEU A 127 1.50 -4.23 -7.86
N ALA A 128 2.17 -3.11 -7.57
CA ALA A 128 1.74 -1.79 -8.05
C ALA A 128 1.88 -1.64 -9.57
N MET A 129 2.93 -2.21 -10.16
CA MET A 129 3.15 -2.24 -11.61
C MET A 129 2.10 -3.13 -12.30
N LEU A 130 1.81 -4.31 -11.76
CA LEU A 130 0.76 -5.18 -12.30
C LEU A 130 -0.60 -4.48 -12.27
N ALA A 131 -0.96 -3.84 -11.15
CA ALA A 131 -2.18 -3.05 -11.06
C ALA A 131 -2.23 -1.94 -12.12
N MET A 132 -1.12 -1.23 -12.32
CA MET A 132 -1.02 -0.18 -13.34
C MET A 132 -1.19 -0.72 -14.76
N LEU A 133 -0.44 -1.76 -15.14
CA LEU A 133 -0.50 -2.33 -16.48
C LEU A 133 -1.89 -2.85 -16.81
N VAL A 134 -2.51 -3.55 -15.86
CA VAL A 134 -3.88 -4.07 -16.02
C VAL A 134 -4.87 -2.94 -16.20
N THR A 135 -4.86 -1.93 -15.33
CA THR A 135 -5.85 -0.83 -15.38
C THR A 135 -5.61 0.13 -16.54
N MET A 136 -4.39 0.20 -17.08
CA MET A 136 -4.07 0.99 -18.27
C MET A 136 -4.49 0.30 -19.56
N MET A 137 -4.30 -1.01 -19.67
CA MET A 137 -4.52 -1.78 -20.91
C MET A 137 -5.92 -2.39 -21.02
N LEU A 138 -6.62 -2.56 -19.90
CA LEU A 138 -7.93 -3.21 -19.85
C LEU A 138 -8.94 -2.29 -19.18
N ASP A 139 -10.12 -2.17 -19.79
CA ASP A 139 -11.25 -1.51 -19.15
C ASP A 139 -12.03 -2.51 -18.31
N PHE A 140 -12.27 -2.14 -17.05
CA PHE A 140 -12.83 -3.02 -16.02
C PHE A 140 -14.19 -3.63 -16.41
N SER A 141 -14.98 -2.90 -17.21
CA SER A 141 -16.29 -3.30 -17.72
C SER A 141 -16.24 -4.32 -18.87
N SER A 142 -15.10 -4.44 -19.56
CA SER A 142 -14.91 -5.34 -20.72
C SER A 142 -14.32 -6.71 -20.35
N LEU A 143 -13.95 -6.89 -19.07
CA LEU A 143 -13.27 -8.06 -18.56
C LEU A 143 -14.24 -9.22 -18.27
N SER A 144 -13.78 -10.45 -18.52
CA SER A 144 -14.51 -11.65 -18.10
C SER A 144 -14.60 -11.70 -16.56
N PHE A 145 -15.71 -12.24 -16.05
CA PHE A 145 -15.98 -12.31 -14.60
C PHE A 145 -14.79 -12.82 -13.76
N PRO A 146 -14.05 -13.87 -14.15
CA PRO A 146 -12.90 -14.35 -13.38
C PRO A 146 -11.75 -13.34 -13.31
N LEU A 147 -11.45 -12.67 -14.42
CA LEU A 147 -10.39 -11.66 -14.45
C LEU A 147 -10.80 -10.43 -13.64
N GLN A 148 -12.05 -10.01 -13.75
CA GLN A 148 -12.60 -8.89 -12.99
C GLN A 148 -12.40 -9.08 -11.48
N THR A 149 -12.70 -10.27 -10.95
CA THR A 149 -12.43 -10.61 -9.54
C THR A 149 -10.94 -10.58 -9.17
N MET A 150 -10.04 -11.04 -10.05
CA MET A 150 -8.60 -10.99 -9.77
C MET A 150 -8.06 -9.57 -9.72
N VAL A 151 -8.49 -8.70 -10.63
CA VAL A 151 -8.09 -7.29 -10.64
C VAL A 151 -8.63 -6.55 -9.42
N PHE A 152 -9.88 -6.85 -9.06
CA PHE A 152 -10.51 -6.28 -7.87
C PHE A 152 -9.86 -6.77 -6.55
N LEU A 153 -9.17 -7.91 -6.55
CA LEU A 153 -8.46 -8.38 -5.36
C LEU A 153 -7.20 -7.54 -5.07
N ILE A 154 -6.62 -6.89 -6.08
CA ILE A 154 -5.38 -6.12 -5.94
C ILE A 154 -5.74 -4.74 -5.35
N PRO A 155 -5.34 -4.41 -4.10
CA PRO A 155 -5.74 -3.16 -3.46
C PRO A 155 -5.37 -1.91 -4.28
N PHE A 156 -4.24 -1.97 -4.98
CA PHE A 156 -3.71 -0.85 -5.75
C PHE A 156 -4.47 -0.55 -7.05
N SER A 157 -5.35 -1.45 -7.51
CA SER A 157 -6.13 -1.25 -8.74
C SER A 157 -7.30 -0.30 -8.53
N HIS A 158 -7.94 -0.31 -7.36
CA HIS A 158 -9.14 0.49 -7.07
C HIS A 158 -8.99 2.00 -7.28
N PRO A 159 -7.95 2.69 -6.77
CA PRO A 159 -7.81 4.12 -7.03
C PRO A 159 -7.56 4.44 -8.50
N MET A 160 -7.00 3.49 -9.27
CA MET A 160 -6.76 3.65 -10.70
C MET A 160 -8.05 3.44 -11.51
N ILE A 161 -8.89 2.49 -11.10
CA ILE A 161 -10.21 2.24 -11.68
C ILE A 161 -11.18 3.39 -11.34
N ALA A 162 -11.13 3.91 -10.11
CA ALA A 162 -12.04 4.95 -9.63
C ALA A 162 -12.02 6.19 -10.51
N MET A 163 -10.84 6.61 -10.99
CA MET A 163 -10.71 7.75 -11.88
C MET A 163 -11.47 7.54 -13.20
N LYS A 164 -11.38 6.34 -13.80
CA LYS A 164 -12.07 6.00 -15.05
C LYS A 164 -13.59 5.87 -14.84
N GLU A 165 -14.02 5.16 -13.81
CA GLU A 165 -15.44 4.88 -13.58
C GLU A 165 -16.24 6.12 -13.17
N LEU A 166 -15.62 7.09 -12.48
CA LEU A 166 -16.26 8.38 -12.18
C LEU A 166 -16.50 9.21 -13.44
N MET A 167 -15.59 9.15 -14.42
CA MET A 167 -15.79 9.81 -15.72
C MET A 167 -16.95 9.19 -16.53
N VAL A 168 -17.28 7.92 -16.26
CA VAL A 168 -18.41 7.19 -16.87
C VAL A 168 -19.69 7.25 -16.00
N GLY A 169 -19.62 7.83 -14.79
CA GLY A 169 -20.75 7.99 -13.88
C GLY A 169 -21.09 6.76 -13.02
N ASN A 170 -20.20 5.76 -12.94
CA ASN A 170 -20.43 4.53 -12.19
C ASN A 170 -19.93 4.61 -10.74
N TYR A 171 -20.72 5.26 -9.88
CA TYR A 171 -20.41 5.45 -8.47
C TYR A 171 -20.41 4.16 -7.62
N LEU A 172 -21.18 3.16 -8.04
CA LEU A 172 -21.36 1.92 -7.27
C LEU A 172 -20.04 1.16 -7.16
N LEU A 173 -19.29 1.08 -8.26
CA LEU A 173 -18.02 0.38 -8.31
C LEU A 173 -16.96 1.03 -7.42
N VAL A 174 -16.96 2.37 -7.37
CA VAL A 174 -16.01 3.17 -6.58
C VAL A 174 -16.26 2.98 -5.09
N LEU A 175 -17.53 3.04 -4.66
CA LEU A 175 -17.90 2.80 -3.27
C LEU A 175 -17.59 1.37 -2.83
N ALA A 176 -17.87 0.38 -3.68
CA ALA A 176 -17.51 -1.02 -3.42
C ALA A 176 -15.99 -1.20 -3.29
N GLY A 177 -15.20 -0.54 -4.14
CA GLY A 177 -13.74 -0.56 -4.06
C GLY A 177 -13.20 0.08 -2.78
N ILE A 178 -13.77 1.21 -2.35
CA ILE A 178 -13.41 1.84 -1.07
C ILE A 178 -13.75 0.93 0.11
N GLY A 179 -14.94 0.31 0.09
CA GLY A 179 -15.34 -0.66 1.11
C GLY A 179 -14.37 -1.84 1.21
N TYR A 180 -14.00 -2.41 0.07
CA TYR A 180 -12.99 -3.47 0.00
C TYR A 180 -11.63 -3.02 0.57
N LEU A 181 -11.17 -1.82 0.22
CA LEU A 181 -9.91 -1.25 0.72
C LEU A 181 -9.90 -1.08 2.24
N VAL A 182 -11.02 -0.65 2.82
CA VAL A 182 -11.13 -0.51 4.28
C VAL A 182 -11.08 -1.90 4.95
N VAL A 183 -11.81 -2.88 4.42
CA VAL A 183 -11.82 -4.25 4.95
C VAL A 183 -10.44 -4.90 4.86
N ILE A 184 -9.78 -4.83 3.71
CA ILE A 184 -8.43 -5.42 3.55
C ILE A 184 -7.41 -4.73 4.44
N THR A 185 -7.49 -3.42 4.62
CA THR A 185 -6.62 -2.68 5.55
C THR A 185 -6.84 -3.15 6.98
N ALA A 186 -8.09 -3.29 7.42
CA ALA A 186 -8.40 -3.80 8.77
C ALA A 186 -7.85 -5.22 8.98
N ILE A 187 -8.00 -6.10 7.98
CA ILE A 187 -7.44 -7.45 8.01
C ILE A 187 -5.91 -7.41 8.13
N LEU A 188 -5.23 -6.57 7.33
CA LEU A 188 -3.78 -6.42 7.40
C LEU A 188 -3.31 -5.88 8.75
N VAL A 189 -4.03 -4.95 9.38
CA VAL A 189 -3.74 -4.43 10.72
C VAL A 189 -3.83 -5.56 11.77
N VAL A 190 -4.87 -6.38 11.70
CA VAL A 190 -5.04 -7.53 12.61
C VAL A 190 -3.91 -8.54 12.43
N ILE A 191 -3.55 -8.85 11.17
CA ILE A 191 -2.44 -9.75 10.85
C ILE A 191 -1.11 -9.18 11.36
N ALA A 192 -0.82 -7.91 11.09
CA ALA A 192 0.39 -7.24 11.56
C ALA A 192 0.50 -7.29 13.09
N THR A 193 -0.60 -7.00 13.78
CA THR A 193 -0.64 -7.03 15.25
C THR A 193 -0.37 -8.44 15.80
N ARG A 194 -0.97 -9.48 15.19
CA ARG A 194 -0.73 -10.88 15.59
C ARG A 194 0.70 -11.34 15.34
N ILE A 195 1.29 -10.98 14.19
CA ILE A 195 2.67 -11.36 13.84
C ILE A 195 3.65 -10.85 14.89
N PHE A 196 3.54 -9.58 15.28
CA PHE A 196 4.44 -8.96 16.26
C PHE A 196 4.14 -9.32 17.72
N THR A 197 2.91 -9.70 18.05
CA THR A 197 2.61 -10.24 19.38
C THR A 197 3.29 -11.60 19.58
N THR A 198 3.49 -12.36 18.50
CA THR A 198 4.22 -13.63 18.50
C THR A 198 5.74 -13.36 18.56
N ASP A 199 6.51 -14.16 19.30
CA ASP A 199 7.99 -14.07 19.40
C ASP A 199 8.75 -14.26 18.06
N ARG A 200 8.03 -14.40 16.94
CA ARG A 200 8.59 -14.62 15.59
C ARG A 200 9.31 -13.40 15.02
N VAL A 201 9.02 -12.19 15.49
CA VAL A 201 9.71 -10.98 15.03
C VAL A 201 11.17 -10.93 15.50
N VAL A 202 11.44 -11.49 16.68
CA VAL A 202 12.79 -11.54 17.29
C VAL A 202 13.59 -12.73 16.77
N LEU A 203 12.96 -13.88 16.55
CA LEU A 203 13.70 -15.10 16.20
C LEU A 203 14.20 -15.15 14.75
N GLY A 204 13.71 -14.25 13.88
CA GLY A 204 13.90 -14.39 12.45
C GLY A 204 13.19 -15.64 11.95
N MET A 205 12.34 -15.52 10.94
CA MET A 205 11.78 -16.72 10.30
C MET A 205 12.88 -17.40 9.47
N SER A 206 13.79 -18.11 10.15
CA SER A 206 14.55 -19.17 9.52
C SER A 206 13.54 -20.26 9.17
N ILE A 207 13.15 -20.30 7.90
CA ILE A 207 12.48 -21.47 7.32
C ILE A 207 13.51 -22.59 7.41
N LYS A 208 13.54 -23.29 8.55
CA LYS A 208 14.35 -24.48 8.72
C LYS A 208 13.68 -25.56 7.86
N SER A 209 14.10 -25.65 6.61
CA SER A 209 13.79 -26.77 5.72
C SER A 209 14.10 -28.05 6.47
N ARG A 210 13.05 -28.80 6.82
CA ARG A 210 13.14 -30.03 7.59
C ARG A 210 13.71 -31.10 6.65
N LYS A 211 15.04 -31.10 6.48
CA LYS A 211 15.74 -32.14 5.74
C LYS A 211 15.58 -33.46 6.50
N ASN A 212 14.69 -34.30 6.00
CA ASN A 212 14.40 -35.62 6.50
C ASN A 212 15.58 -36.56 6.20
N ASN A 213 16.58 -36.61 7.08
CA ASN A 213 17.61 -37.65 7.03
C ASN A 213 16.99 -38.95 7.57
N ARG A 214 16.41 -39.77 6.68
CA ARG A 214 16.30 -41.21 6.92
C ARG A 214 17.69 -41.81 6.76
N VAL A 215 18.33 -42.07 7.89
CA VAL A 215 19.46 -43.01 7.97
C VAL A 215 18.83 -44.41 7.87
N THR A 216 19.02 -45.07 6.74
CA THR A 216 18.87 -46.53 6.65
C THR A 216 20.22 -47.14 7.03
N ALA A 217 20.19 -47.88 8.13
CA ALA A 217 21.20 -48.86 8.51
C ALA A 217 21.21 -50.05 7.53
#